data_AF-A0A366AZG8-F1
#
_entry.id   AF-A0A366AZG8-F1
#
_cell.length_a   1.000
_cell.length_b   1.000
_cell.length_c   1.000
_cell.angle_alpha   90.00
_cell.angle_beta   90.00
_cell.angle_gamma   90.00
#
_symmetry.space_group_name_H-M   'P 1'
#
loop_
_entity.id
_entity.type
_entity.pdbx_description
1 polymer ?
#
loop_
_entity_poly.entity_id
_entity_poly.type
_entity_poly.pdbx_seq_one_letter_code
_entity_poly.pdbx_strand_id
1 'polypeptide(L)'
;MKILGYSERGIINSLIFSIGEDKELMGEFINKITLNEPFNLGKPDRYTVLLEQSFSDFGDADLVIIIHYKDEKIEKADDKIVLFIEGKVKTSGSNWIIKTQFDKYFQKKEYKGYSSNLFYQLYFKKQLIDNWPEIKKQIEKDKIDKKGEKLEIKSFFRNRKIGNNPIVEKAFNLIECKEAYYIGIIPTLQEDINKFNDKIDFEMSFLSWEKVEEFCEENKSKHPSLEKVIEIFDYNDKQIYNRIKKD
;
A
#
# COMPACT_ATOMS: atom_id res chain seq x y z
N MET A 1 -12.27 -9.71 25.53
CA MET A 1 -11.77 -10.61 24.45
C MET A 1 -10.50 -10.00 23.90
N LYS A 2 -9.43 -10.78 23.75
CA LYS A 2 -8.14 -10.33 23.21
C LYS A 2 -7.95 -10.89 21.81
N ILE A 3 -7.64 -10.05 20.83
CA ILE A 3 -7.42 -10.41 19.43
C ILE A 3 -6.00 -9.97 19.07
N LEU A 4 -5.19 -10.88 18.54
CA LEU A 4 -3.79 -10.61 18.20
C LEU A 4 -3.56 -10.96 16.73
N GLY A 5 -3.28 -9.93 15.93
CA GLY A 5 -2.88 -10.08 14.54
C GLY A 5 -1.39 -10.40 14.44
N TYR A 6 -1.02 -11.29 13.53
CA TYR A 6 0.38 -11.59 13.22
C TYR A 6 0.79 -10.86 11.93
N SER A 7 2.08 -10.50 11.81
CA SER A 7 2.69 -9.86 10.62
C SER A 7 2.23 -8.42 10.34
N GLU A 8 2.77 -7.81 9.28
CA GLU A 8 2.35 -6.51 8.75
C GLU A 8 0.83 -6.41 8.54
N ARG A 9 0.21 -7.49 8.03
CA ARG A 9 -1.22 -7.51 7.73
C ARG A 9 -2.07 -7.48 8.98
N GLY A 10 -1.64 -8.17 10.04
CA GLY A 10 -2.32 -8.14 11.33
C GLY A 10 -2.39 -6.73 11.90
N ILE A 11 -1.30 -5.97 11.78
CA ILE A 11 -1.22 -4.59 12.24
C ILE A 11 -2.07 -3.69 11.35
N ILE A 12 -1.90 -3.72 10.02
CA ILE A 12 -2.66 -2.90 9.07
C ILE A 12 -4.16 -3.11 9.24
N ASN A 13 -4.61 -4.37 9.27
CA ASN A 13 -6.03 -4.67 9.44
C ASN A 13 -6.53 -4.13 10.79
N SER A 14 -5.78 -4.36 11.88
CA SER A 14 -6.18 -3.86 13.21
C SER A 14 -6.26 -2.33 13.27
N LEU A 15 -5.33 -1.64 12.61
CA LEU A 15 -5.29 -0.19 12.53
C LEU A 15 -6.53 0.34 11.80
N ILE A 16 -6.80 -0.18 10.60
CA ILE A 16 -7.96 0.25 9.80
C ILE A 16 -9.28 -0.04 10.50
N PHE A 17 -9.43 -1.21 11.14
CA PHE A 17 -10.64 -1.51 11.92
C PHE A 17 -10.77 -0.63 13.18
N SER A 18 -9.66 -0.19 13.76
CA SER A 18 -9.68 0.68 14.94
C SER A 18 -9.95 2.14 14.60
N ILE A 19 -9.52 2.59 13.40
CA ILE A 19 -9.92 3.87 12.82
C ILE A 19 -11.42 3.84 12.47
N GLY A 20 -11.89 2.77 11.84
CA GLY A 20 -13.30 2.59 11.51
C GLY A 20 -13.81 3.68 10.56
N GLU A 21 -14.94 4.30 10.91
CA GLU A 21 -15.58 5.35 10.12
C GLU A 21 -15.08 6.78 10.46
N ASP A 22 -14.09 6.90 11.34
CA ASP A 22 -13.56 8.20 11.77
C ASP A 22 -12.70 8.83 10.66
N LYS A 23 -13.33 9.75 9.92
CA LYS A 23 -12.71 10.45 8.79
C LYS A 23 -11.56 11.37 9.23
N GLU A 24 -11.65 11.96 10.42
CA GLU A 24 -10.61 12.86 10.93
C GLU A 24 -9.37 12.05 11.28
N LEU A 25 -9.55 10.96 12.02
CA LEU A 25 -8.47 10.06 12.38
C LEU A 25 -7.84 9.37 11.15
N MET A 26 -8.64 9.00 10.15
CA MET A 26 -8.13 8.52 8.85
C MET A 26 -7.28 9.60 8.17
N GLY A 27 -7.73 10.85 8.17
CA GLY A 27 -6.98 11.97 7.61
C GLY A 27 -5.65 12.22 8.34
N GLU A 28 -5.64 12.14 9.67
CA GLU A 28 -4.42 12.21 10.47
C GLU A 28 -3.44 11.09 10.13
N PHE A 29 -3.92 9.85 9.96
CA PHE A 29 -3.09 8.72 9.55
C PHE A 29 -2.50 8.94 8.15
N ILE A 30 -3.32 9.39 7.18
CA ILE A 30 -2.86 9.68 5.81
C ILE A 30 -1.77 10.75 5.81
N ASN A 31 -1.94 11.83 6.58
CA ASN A 31 -0.94 12.89 6.67
C ASN A 31 0.41 12.39 7.23
N LYS A 32 0.42 11.34 8.06
CA LYS A 32 1.66 10.72 8.55
C LYS A 32 2.37 9.89 7.46
N ILE A 33 1.66 9.26 6.53
CA ILE A 33 2.27 8.36 5.52
C ILE A 33 2.73 9.06 4.24
N THR A 34 2.26 10.27 3.94
CA THR A 34 2.52 10.98 2.66
C THR A 34 3.61 12.07 2.74
N LEU A 35 4.47 12.04 3.78
CA LEU A 35 5.31 13.17 4.20
C LEU A 35 6.39 13.66 3.22
N ASN A 36 6.64 12.99 2.09
CA ASN A 36 7.79 13.29 1.22
C ASN A 36 7.44 14.00 -0.10
N GLU A 37 6.17 14.23 -0.40
CA GLU A 37 5.71 15.01 -1.55
C GLU A 37 4.87 16.20 -1.04
N PRO A 38 4.60 17.25 -1.84
CA PRO A 38 3.59 18.26 -1.51
C PRO A 38 2.18 17.63 -1.58
N PHE A 39 1.92 16.62 -0.77
CA PHE A 39 0.62 16.00 -0.61
C PHE A 39 -0.26 16.91 0.24
N ASN A 40 -1.30 17.46 -0.39
CA ASN A 40 -2.33 18.19 0.31
C ASN A 40 -3.60 17.34 0.34
N LEU A 41 -3.91 16.76 1.50
CA LEU A 41 -5.13 15.97 1.70
C LEU A 41 -6.41 16.78 1.46
N GLY A 42 -6.37 18.11 1.53
CA GLY A 42 -7.54 18.95 1.36
C GLY A 42 -8.66 18.60 2.35
N LYS A 43 -9.89 18.47 1.83
CA LYS A 43 -11.08 18.07 2.61
C LYS A 43 -11.79 16.92 1.90
N PRO A 44 -11.43 15.67 2.20
CA PRO A 44 -12.10 14.50 1.63
C PRO A 44 -13.57 14.42 2.06
N ASP A 45 -14.44 14.03 1.13
CA ASP A 45 -15.84 13.73 1.40
C ASP A 45 -15.97 12.39 2.13
N ARG A 46 -15.27 11.38 1.62
CA ARG A 46 -15.26 10.00 2.12
C ARG A 46 -13.97 9.25 1.74
N TYR A 47 -13.81 8.08 2.34
CA TYR A 47 -12.74 7.13 2.03
C TYR A 47 -13.33 5.78 1.66
N THR A 48 -12.73 5.10 0.70
CA THR A 48 -12.96 3.66 0.45
C THR A 48 -11.67 2.92 0.75
N VAL A 49 -11.75 1.86 1.55
CA VAL A 49 -10.58 1.06 1.94
C VAL A 49 -10.71 -0.35 1.40
N LEU A 50 -9.65 -0.84 0.74
CA LEU A 50 -9.53 -2.22 0.29
C LEU A 50 -8.37 -2.88 1.05
N LEU A 51 -8.69 -3.88 1.88
CA LEU A 51 -7.71 -4.65 2.65
C LEU A 51 -7.32 -5.92 1.90
N GLU A 52 -6.02 -6.18 1.79
CA GLU A 52 -5.49 -7.39 1.16
C GLU A 52 -6.03 -7.65 -0.27
N GLN A 53 -6.31 -6.57 -1.00
CA GLN A 53 -6.97 -6.65 -2.30
C GLN A 53 -6.03 -7.19 -3.37
N SER A 54 -6.44 -8.27 -4.02
CA SER A 54 -5.74 -8.80 -5.19
C SER A 54 -5.96 -7.95 -6.43
N PHE A 55 -4.89 -7.68 -7.17
CA PHE A 55 -4.91 -7.14 -8.54
C PHE A 55 -4.33 -8.16 -9.54
N SER A 56 -4.54 -9.44 -9.28
CA SER A 56 -4.09 -10.56 -10.13
C SER A 56 -2.58 -10.51 -10.38
N ASP A 57 -2.13 -10.48 -11.64
CA ASP A 57 -0.71 -10.47 -11.94
C ASP A 57 -0.01 -9.18 -11.51
N PHE A 58 -0.72 -8.12 -11.09
CA PHE A 58 -0.12 -6.94 -10.46
C PHE A 58 0.11 -7.10 -8.95
N GLY A 59 -0.18 -8.29 -8.42
CA GLY A 59 0.00 -8.69 -7.03
C GLY A 59 -1.13 -8.19 -6.14
N ASP A 60 -1.08 -8.59 -4.88
CA ASP A 60 -2.01 -8.15 -3.85
C ASP A 60 -1.45 -6.90 -3.17
N ALA A 61 -2.33 -5.98 -2.78
CA ALA A 61 -1.97 -4.81 -1.98
C ALA A 61 -2.34 -5.09 -0.52
N ASP A 62 -1.45 -4.83 0.43
CA ASP A 62 -1.79 -4.98 1.86
C ASP A 62 -2.91 -4.00 2.24
N LEU A 63 -2.84 -2.76 1.73
CA LEU A 63 -3.87 -1.74 1.91
C LEU A 63 -3.96 -0.83 0.68
N VAL A 64 -5.19 -0.56 0.25
CA VAL A 64 -5.51 0.53 -0.69
C VAL A 64 -6.47 1.50 -0.01
N ILE A 65 -6.12 2.78 -0.01
CA ILE A 65 -7.01 3.86 0.42
C ILE A 65 -7.38 4.68 -0.81
N ILE A 66 -8.67 4.83 -1.06
CA ILE A 66 -9.21 5.69 -2.11
C ILE A 66 -9.84 6.88 -1.42
N ILE A 67 -9.32 8.06 -1.71
CA ILE A 67 -9.74 9.34 -1.15
C ILE A 67 -10.68 9.98 -2.16
N HIS A 68 -11.90 10.28 -1.73
CA HIS A 68 -12.95 10.80 -2.58
C HIS A 68 -13.25 12.24 -2.21
N TYR A 69 -13.19 13.15 -3.19
CA TYR A 69 -13.43 14.58 -2.98
C TYR A 69 -14.82 15.04 -3.41
N LYS A 70 -15.63 14.13 -3.98
CA LYS A 70 -17.00 14.39 -4.41
C LYS A 70 -17.92 13.21 -4.11
N ASP A 71 -19.22 13.51 -4.19
CA ASP A 71 -20.30 12.54 -4.07
C ASP A 71 -20.17 11.42 -5.13
N GLU A 72 -20.45 10.19 -4.69
CA GLU A 72 -20.30 8.96 -5.47
C GLU A 72 -21.06 8.99 -6.82
N LYS A 73 -22.20 9.68 -6.90
CA LYS A 73 -23.06 9.66 -8.11
C LYS A 73 -22.50 10.50 -9.26
N ILE A 74 -21.58 11.42 -8.97
CA ILE A 74 -21.03 12.36 -9.96
C ILE A 74 -19.51 12.26 -10.07
N GLU A 75 -18.90 11.35 -9.33
CA GLU A 75 -17.46 11.23 -9.18
C GLU A 75 -16.78 10.77 -10.48
N LYS A 76 -15.69 11.45 -10.82
CA LYS A 76 -14.78 11.07 -11.92
C LYS A 76 -13.41 10.67 -11.38
N ALA A 77 -12.55 10.13 -12.24
CA ALA A 77 -11.17 9.81 -11.91
C ALA A 77 -10.40 10.99 -11.30
N ASP A 78 -10.64 12.21 -11.81
CA ASP A 78 -10.00 13.46 -11.34
C ASP A 78 -10.43 13.87 -9.92
N ASP A 79 -11.50 13.28 -9.40
CA ASP A 79 -12.04 13.55 -8.07
C ASP A 79 -11.55 12.55 -7.02
N LYS A 80 -10.58 11.70 -7.40
CA LYS A 80 -10.03 10.64 -6.56
C LYS A 80 -8.51 10.70 -6.50
N ILE A 81 -7.99 10.39 -5.31
CA ILE A 81 -6.59 10.01 -5.11
C ILE A 81 -6.55 8.59 -4.58
N VAL A 82 -5.62 7.77 -5.07
CA VAL A 82 -5.44 6.38 -4.62
C VAL A 82 -4.09 6.21 -3.95
N LEU A 83 -4.07 5.67 -2.74
CA LEU A 83 -2.86 5.32 -2.01
C LEU A 83 -2.71 3.80 -2.00
N PHE A 84 -1.63 3.29 -2.59
CA PHE A 84 -1.23 1.90 -2.46
C PHE A 84 -0.19 1.77 -1.35
N ILE A 85 -0.47 0.94 -0.36
CA ILE A 85 0.34 0.78 0.84
C ILE A 85 0.77 -0.68 0.95
N GLU A 86 2.07 -0.90 1.08
CA GLU A 86 2.68 -2.23 1.26
C GLU A 86 3.50 -2.25 2.55
N GLY A 87 3.24 -3.26 3.39
CA GLY A 87 3.97 -3.49 4.63
C GLY A 87 5.18 -4.39 4.42
N LYS A 88 6.25 -4.14 5.16
CA LYS A 88 7.36 -5.08 5.34
C LYS A 88 7.76 -5.15 6.80
N VAL A 89 8.06 -6.35 7.27
CA VAL A 89 8.54 -6.60 8.63
C VAL A 89 9.95 -7.18 8.61
N LYS A 90 10.63 -7.15 9.75
CA LYS A 90 11.88 -7.87 9.94
C LYS A 90 11.56 -9.37 10.03
N THR A 91 12.04 -10.15 9.08
CA THR A 91 11.89 -11.61 9.15
C THR A 91 12.92 -12.17 10.13
N SER A 92 12.55 -13.22 10.86
CA SER A 92 13.39 -13.85 11.91
C SER A 92 14.75 -14.38 11.41
N GLY A 93 14.96 -14.48 10.10
CA GLY A 93 16.21 -14.95 9.48
C GLY A 93 16.96 -13.91 8.64
N SER A 94 16.45 -12.68 8.46
CA SER A 94 17.17 -11.64 7.70
C SER A 94 16.79 -10.23 8.13
N ASN A 95 17.79 -9.37 8.32
CA ASN A 95 17.54 -7.94 8.49
C ASN A 95 16.99 -7.39 7.17
N TRP A 96 15.73 -7.00 7.17
CA TRP A 96 15.18 -6.23 6.05
C TRP A 96 15.84 -4.85 6.08
N ILE A 97 16.55 -4.50 5.00
CA ILE A 97 17.29 -3.24 4.85
C ILE A 97 16.87 -2.60 3.53
N ILE A 98 16.38 -1.36 3.59
CA ILE A 98 15.87 -0.63 2.42
C ILE A 98 16.86 -0.63 1.25
N LYS A 99 18.14 -0.31 1.51
CA LYS A 99 19.20 -0.28 0.49
C LYS A 99 19.39 -1.63 -0.20
N THR A 100 19.46 -2.72 0.57
CA THR A 100 19.59 -4.07 0.00
C THR A 100 18.38 -4.46 -0.85
N GLN A 101 17.18 -4.05 -0.46
CA GLN A 101 15.97 -4.28 -1.26
C GLN A 101 15.97 -3.44 -2.53
N PHE A 102 16.41 -2.18 -2.45
CA PHE A 102 16.56 -1.30 -3.60
C PHE A 102 17.59 -1.84 -4.58
N ASP A 103 18.78 -2.25 -4.14
CA ASP A 103 19.83 -2.76 -5.02
C ASP A 103 19.38 -4.01 -5.79
N LYS A 104 18.58 -4.87 -5.16
CA LYS A 104 17.95 -6.03 -5.83
C LYS A 104 16.92 -5.61 -6.88
N TYR A 105 16.16 -4.55 -6.63
CA TYR A 105 15.24 -3.96 -7.60
C TYR A 105 15.99 -3.30 -8.76
N PHE A 106 17.01 -2.51 -8.46
CA PHE A 106 17.80 -1.76 -9.42
C PHE A 106 18.51 -2.67 -10.44
N GLN A 107 18.90 -3.87 -10.02
CA GLN A 107 19.44 -4.88 -10.93
C GLN A 107 18.46 -5.31 -12.02
N LYS A 108 17.15 -5.07 -11.86
CA LYS A 108 16.08 -5.40 -12.82
C LYS A 108 16.15 -6.86 -13.30
N LYS A 109 16.47 -7.76 -12.37
CA LYS A 109 16.62 -9.20 -12.63
C LYS A 109 15.58 -9.99 -11.85
N GLU A 110 15.12 -11.08 -12.46
CA GLU A 110 14.28 -12.05 -11.77
C GLU A 110 15.16 -12.85 -10.81
N TYR A 111 14.79 -12.87 -9.53
CA TYR A 111 15.43 -13.67 -8.51
C TYR A 111 14.37 -14.31 -7.61
N LYS A 112 14.71 -15.41 -6.94
CA LYS A 112 13.78 -16.09 -6.03
C LYS A 112 13.27 -15.10 -4.96
N GLY A 113 11.97 -14.85 -4.95
CA GLY A 113 11.32 -13.92 -4.02
C GLY A 113 11.28 -12.46 -4.48
N TYR A 114 11.57 -12.15 -5.75
CA TYR A 114 11.41 -10.77 -6.27
C TYR A 114 10.00 -10.22 -6.10
N SER A 115 8.99 -11.08 -6.15
CA SER A 115 7.58 -10.71 -5.96
C SER A 115 7.27 -10.22 -4.54
N SER A 116 8.11 -10.53 -3.55
CA SER A 116 7.97 -10.09 -2.16
C SER A 116 8.86 -8.88 -1.84
N ASN A 117 9.59 -8.37 -2.83
CA ASN A 117 10.37 -7.15 -2.67
C ASN A 117 9.46 -5.93 -2.88
N LEU A 118 9.55 -5.01 -1.93
CA LEU A 118 8.70 -3.84 -1.82
C LEU A 118 8.66 -2.99 -3.10
N PHE A 119 9.83 -2.74 -3.70
CA PHE A 119 9.95 -1.90 -4.89
C PHE A 119 9.26 -2.54 -6.10
N TYR A 120 9.41 -3.86 -6.29
CA TYR A 120 8.66 -4.55 -7.34
C TYR A 120 7.16 -4.54 -7.09
N GLN A 121 6.70 -4.80 -5.86
CA GLN A 121 5.28 -4.80 -5.54
C GLN A 121 4.62 -3.45 -5.84
N LEU A 122 5.23 -2.35 -5.37
CA LEU A 122 4.74 -1.00 -5.60
C LEU A 122 4.89 -0.58 -7.07
N TYR A 123 5.98 -0.96 -7.75
CA TYR A 123 6.12 -0.76 -9.19
C TYR A 123 5.01 -1.45 -9.98
N PHE A 124 4.58 -2.65 -9.58
CA PHE A 124 3.45 -3.31 -10.26
C PHE A 124 2.14 -2.56 -10.04
N LYS A 125 1.92 -1.93 -8.88
CA LYS A 125 0.76 -1.02 -8.69
C LYS A 125 0.86 0.21 -9.58
N LYS A 126 2.08 0.71 -9.79
CA LYS A 126 2.31 1.77 -10.77
C LYS A 126 1.94 1.35 -12.17
N GLN A 127 2.43 0.20 -12.63
CA GLN A 127 2.08 -0.33 -13.95
C GLN A 127 0.57 -0.55 -14.10
N LEU A 128 -0.12 -0.96 -13.03
CA LEU A 128 -1.57 -1.11 -13.02
C LEU A 128 -2.29 0.22 -13.29
N ILE A 129 -1.87 1.31 -12.66
CA ILE A 129 -2.46 2.64 -12.83
C ILE A 129 -2.06 3.27 -14.17
N ASP A 130 -0.77 3.24 -14.52
CA ASP A 130 -0.24 3.83 -15.76
C ASP A 130 -0.91 3.25 -17.01
N ASN A 131 -1.32 1.98 -16.95
CA ASN A 131 -1.94 1.26 -18.07
C ASN A 131 -3.45 1.03 -17.84
N TRP A 132 -4.06 1.74 -16.88
CA TRP A 132 -5.48 1.57 -16.54
C TRP A 132 -6.40 1.70 -17.78
N PRO A 133 -6.25 2.72 -18.66
CA PRO A 133 -7.13 2.87 -19.83
C PRO A 133 -7.03 1.69 -20.81
N GLU A 134 -5.83 1.18 -21.05
CA GLU A 134 -5.59 0.04 -21.94
C GLU A 134 -6.19 -1.24 -21.36
N ILE A 135 -5.96 -1.49 -20.06
CA ILE A 135 -6.54 -2.64 -19.35
C ILE A 135 -8.07 -2.57 -19.39
N LYS A 136 -8.64 -1.40 -19.12
CA LYS A 136 -10.10 -1.19 -19.12
C LYS A 136 -10.69 -1.52 -20.49
N LYS A 137 -10.10 -0.97 -21.56
CA LYS A 137 -10.49 -1.26 -22.95
C LYS A 137 -10.40 -2.75 -23.27
N GLN A 138 -9.39 -3.44 -22.75
CA GLN A 138 -9.27 -4.88 -22.94
C GLN A 138 -10.38 -5.65 -22.22
N ILE A 139 -10.64 -5.34 -20.95
CA ILE A 139 -11.71 -5.97 -20.17
C ILE A 139 -13.06 -5.82 -20.88
N GLU A 140 -13.34 -4.65 -21.44
CA GLU A 140 -14.56 -4.39 -22.21
C GLU A 140 -14.63 -5.20 -23.51
N LYS A 141 -13.50 -5.32 -24.23
CA LYS A 141 -13.42 -6.18 -25.42
C LYS A 141 -13.63 -7.65 -25.10
N ASP A 142 -12.99 -8.16 -24.05
CA ASP A 142 -13.07 -9.58 -23.65
C ASP A 142 -14.49 -10.00 -23.23
N LYS A 143 -15.31 -9.05 -22.77
CA LYS A 143 -16.74 -9.28 -22.51
C LYS A 143 -17.57 -9.49 -23.77
N ILE A 144 -17.15 -8.89 -24.89
CA ILE A 144 -17.84 -8.96 -26.18
C ILE A 144 -17.31 -10.13 -27.01
N ASP A 145 -15.98 -10.26 -27.10
CA ASP A 145 -15.31 -11.28 -27.89
C ASP A 145 -14.57 -12.28 -26.98
N LYS A 146 -15.17 -13.46 -26.78
CA LYS A 146 -14.58 -14.55 -25.99
C LYS A 146 -13.34 -15.18 -26.63
N LYS A 147 -12.91 -14.73 -27.83
CA LYS A 147 -11.69 -15.15 -28.51
C LYS A 147 -10.52 -14.18 -28.34
N GLY A 148 -10.70 -13.09 -27.60
CA GLY A 148 -9.80 -11.93 -27.55
C GLY A 148 -8.32 -12.25 -27.29
N GLU A 149 -7.45 -11.70 -28.16
CA GLU A 149 -6.03 -11.54 -27.90
C GLU A 149 -5.86 -10.85 -26.54
N LYS A 150 -5.15 -11.49 -25.60
CA LYS A 150 -5.01 -10.97 -24.24
C LYS A 150 -4.09 -9.76 -24.27
N LEU A 151 -4.54 -8.61 -23.77
CA LEU A 151 -3.64 -7.49 -23.51
C LEU A 151 -2.60 -7.95 -22.50
N GLU A 152 -1.35 -7.82 -22.90
CA GLU A 152 -0.20 -8.26 -22.15
C GLU A 152 0.68 -7.04 -21.88
N ILE A 153 0.57 -6.50 -20.65
CA ILE A 153 1.41 -5.36 -20.25
C ILE A 153 2.80 -5.88 -19.98
N LYS A 154 3.75 -5.42 -20.80
CA LYS A 154 5.15 -5.80 -20.66
C LYS A 154 5.69 -5.26 -19.33
N SER A 155 6.04 -6.18 -18.43
CA SER A 155 6.76 -5.88 -17.20
C SER A 155 8.23 -6.34 -17.32
N PHE A 156 9.03 -6.17 -16.27
CA PHE A 156 10.44 -6.55 -16.25
C PHE A 156 10.68 -8.01 -16.67
N PHE A 157 9.82 -8.93 -16.22
CA PHE A 157 10.08 -10.37 -16.29
C PHE A 157 9.05 -11.13 -17.12
N ARG A 158 7.83 -10.61 -17.19
CA ARG A 158 6.71 -11.27 -17.83
C ARG A 158 5.63 -10.27 -18.17
N ASN A 159 4.70 -10.70 -18.99
CA ASN A 159 3.50 -9.94 -19.26
C ASN A 159 2.51 -10.07 -18.10
N ARG A 160 1.80 -8.98 -17.79
CA ARG A 160 0.84 -8.90 -16.69
C ARG A 160 -0.57 -8.58 -17.19
N LYS A 161 -1.57 -9.08 -16.46
CA LYS A 161 -3.00 -8.93 -16.74
C LYS A 161 -3.83 -9.02 -15.44
N ILE A 162 -5.06 -8.52 -15.50
CA ILE A 162 -6.03 -8.57 -14.38
C ILE A 162 -6.82 -9.90 -14.35
N GLY A 163 -6.92 -10.60 -15.48
CA GLY A 163 -7.77 -11.78 -15.61
C GLY A 163 -9.26 -11.44 -15.56
N ASN A 164 -10.11 -12.45 -15.33
CA ASN A 164 -11.56 -12.33 -15.47
C ASN A 164 -12.30 -12.47 -14.12
N ASN A 165 -11.60 -12.30 -12.99
CA ASN A 165 -12.22 -12.42 -11.68
C ASN A 165 -13.11 -11.19 -11.40
N PRO A 166 -14.42 -11.35 -11.16
CA PRO A 166 -15.32 -10.22 -10.97
C PRO A 166 -14.98 -9.32 -9.77
N ILE A 167 -14.39 -9.87 -8.70
CA ILE A 167 -13.99 -9.09 -7.52
C ILE A 167 -12.76 -8.24 -7.85
N VAL A 168 -11.80 -8.80 -8.56
CA VAL A 168 -10.62 -8.06 -9.03
C VAL A 168 -11.05 -6.96 -10.01
N GLU A 169 -11.99 -7.25 -10.92
CA GLU A 169 -12.51 -6.25 -11.84
C GLU A 169 -13.23 -5.11 -11.11
N LYS A 170 -14.05 -5.42 -10.09
CA LYS A 170 -14.70 -4.40 -9.25
C LYS A 170 -13.66 -3.50 -8.58
N ALA A 171 -12.64 -4.08 -7.94
CA ALA A 171 -11.57 -3.33 -7.30
C ALA A 171 -10.78 -2.47 -8.30
N PHE A 172 -10.48 -3.02 -9.48
CA PHE A 172 -9.81 -2.30 -10.56
C PHE A 172 -10.59 -1.06 -11.03
N ASN A 173 -11.91 -1.15 -11.10
CA ASN A 173 -12.74 0.00 -11.45
C ASN A 173 -12.79 1.06 -10.34
N LEU A 174 -12.67 0.66 -9.06
CA LEU A 174 -12.68 1.60 -7.94
C LEU A 174 -11.44 2.50 -7.92
N ILE A 175 -10.28 1.96 -8.35
CA ILE A 175 -9.00 2.67 -8.36
C ILE A 175 -8.77 3.54 -9.60
N GLU A 176 -9.80 3.79 -10.43
CA GLU A 176 -9.70 4.77 -11.51
C GLU A 176 -9.48 6.16 -10.91
N CYS A 177 -8.29 6.72 -11.13
CA CYS A 177 -7.87 7.98 -10.54
C CYS A 177 -6.93 8.74 -11.47
N LYS A 178 -6.86 10.06 -11.26
CA LYS A 178 -5.84 10.90 -11.89
C LYS A 178 -4.47 10.75 -11.23
N GLU A 179 -4.47 10.55 -9.92
CA GLU A 179 -3.28 10.63 -9.10
C GLU A 179 -3.23 9.45 -8.12
N ALA A 180 -2.08 8.78 -8.10
CA ALA A 180 -1.84 7.63 -7.24
C ALA A 180 -0.48 7.75 -6.55
N TYR A 181 -0.43 7.32 -5.29
CA TYR A 181 0.77 7.32 -4.46
C TYR A 181 1.12 5.90 -4.03
N TYR A 182 2.42 5.64 -3.91
CA TYR A 182 2.98 4.33 -3.59
C TYR A 182 3.79 4.42 -2.30
N ILE A 183 3.30 3.79 -1.24
CA ILE A 183 3.85 3.93 0.10
C ILE A 183 4.32 2.57 0.63
N GLY A 184 5.55 2.54 1.15
CA GLY A 184 6.06 1.42 1.92
C GLY A 184 6.06 1.71 3.42
N ILE A 185 5.42 0.85 4.22
CA ILE A 185 5.59 0.85 5.69
C ILE A 185 6.61 -0.22 6.06
N ILE A 186 7.75 0.19 6.61
CA ILE A 186 8.96 -0.66 6.65
C ILE A 186 9.60 -0.72 8.04
N PRO A 187 10.39 -1.77 8.34
CA PRO A 187 10.98 -1.99 9.66
C PRO A 187 12.30 -1.21 9.85
N THR A 188 12.50 -0.16 9.05
CA THR A 188 13.68 0.72 9.09
C THR A 188 13.35 1.97 9.89
N LEU A 189 14.30 2.47 10.68
CA LEU A 189 14.13 3.71 11.46
C LEU A 189 13.86 4.89 10.53
N GLN A 190 13.02 5.84 10.97
CA GLN A 190 12.65 6.99 10.14
C GLN A 190 13.86 7.84 9.74
N GLU A 191 14.88 7.95 10.62
CA GLU A 191 16.12 8.65 10.29
C GLU A 191 16.87 8.04 9.09
N ASP A 192 16.88 6.71 8.99
CA ASP A 192 17.56 6.02 7.90
C ASP A 192 16.73 6.04 6.61
N ILE A 193 15.40 6.07 6.74
CA ILE A 193 14.49 6.39 5.63
C ILE A 193 14.79 7.78 5.08
N ASN A 194 14.93 8.78 5.95
CA ASN A 194 15.19 10.17 5.53
C ASN A 194 16.58 10.34 4.86
N LYS A 195 17.54 9.46 5.18
CA LYS A 195 18.87 9.42 4.54
C LYS A 195 18.88 8.66 3.20
N PHE A 196 17.83 7.88 2.92
CA PHE A 196 17.74 7.10 1.69
C PHE A 196 17.43 8.03 0.51
N ASN A 197 18.42 8.22 -0.37
CA ASN A 197 18.38 9.17 -1.49
C ASN A 197 18.63 8.50 -2.85
N ASP A 198 18.56 7.17 -2.90
CA ASP A 198 18.72 6.45 -4.16
C ASP A 198 17.60 6.82 -5.13
N LYS A 199 17.98 7.07 -6.39
CA LYS A 199 17.04 7.46 -7.43
C LYS A 199 16.23 6.25 -7.90
N ILE A 200 14.94 6.25 -7.60
CA ILE A 200 13.95 5.29 -8.10
C ILE A 200 13.38 5.83 -9.42
N ASP A 201 12.95 4.95 -10.33
CA ASP A 201 12.31 5.31 -11.61
C ASP A 201 10.83 5.71 -11.48
N PHE A 202 10.33 5.83 -10.25
CA PHE A 202 9.02 6.37 -9.91
C PHE A 202 8.99 6.92 -8.49
N GLU A 203 8.01 7.77 -8.21
CA GLU A 203 7.82 8.38 -6.90
C GLU A 203 7.27 7.37 -5.90
N MET A 204 7.92 7.30 -4.73
CA MET A 204 7.57 6.43 -3.63
C MET A 204 7.81 7.16 -2.31
N SER A 205 6.91 6.93 -1.35
CA SER A 205 7.09 7.37 0.03
C SER A 205 7.33 6.19 0.96
N PHE A 206 8.00 6.45 2.08
CA PHE A 206 8.29 5.44 3.08
C PHE A 206 7.94 5.97 4.47
N LEU A 207 7.36 5.11 5.29
CA LEU A 207 7.09 5.36 6.70
C LEU A 207 7.66 4.22 7.54
N SER A 208 8.27 4.53 8.68
CA SER A 208 8.65 3.49 9.63
C SER A 208 7.41 2.95 10.37
N TRP A 209 7.45 1.67 10.77
CA TRP A 209 6.44 1.16 11.71
C TRP A 209 6.40 1.92 13.03
N GLU A 210 7.53 2.45 13.47
CA GLU A 210 7.63 3.30 14.66
C GLU A 210 6.74 4.54 14.53
N LYS A 211 6.68 5.18 13.36
CA LYS A 211 5.77 6.31 13.14
C LYS A 211 4.29 5.92 13.13
N VAL A 212 3.97 4.68 12.74
CA VAL A 212 2.60 4.15 12.84
C VAL A 212 2.23 3.87 14.30
N GLU A 213 3.15 3.31 15.08
CA GLU A 213 2.97 3.11 16.53
C GLU A 213 2.84 4.46 17.26
N GLU A 214 3.71 5.42 16.97
CA GLU A 214 3.61 6.80 17.50
C GLU A 214 2.24 7.43 17.21
N PHE A 215 1.73 7.28 15.98
CA PHE A 215 0.38 7.76 15.64
C PHE A 215 -0.69 7.13 16.54
N CYS A 216 -0.60 5.82 16.82
CA CYS A 216 -1.53 5.15 17.71
C CYS A 216 -1.43 5.70 19.14
N GLU A 217 -0.21 5.90 19.63
CA GLU A 217 0.09 6.43 20.96
C GLU A 217 -0.40 7.87 21.15
N GLU A 218 -0.18 8.74 20.16
CA GLU A 218 -0.61 10.14 20.17
C GLU A 218 -2.15 10.25 20.24
N ASN A 219 -2.87 9.31 19.64
CA ASN A 219 -4.32 9.38 19.47
C ASN A 219 -5.14 8.47 20.41
N LYS A 220 -4.52 7.52 21.13
CA LYS A 220 -5.25 6.55 21.97
C LYS A 220 -6.13 7.19 23.05
N SER A 221 -5.74 8.36 23.56
CA SER A 221 -6.52 9.08 24.60
C SER A 221 -7.89 9.56 24.10
N LYS A 222 -7.97 9.97 22.82
CA LYS A 222 -9.20 10.38 22.15
C LYS A 222 -9.91 9.20 21.47
N HIS A 223 -9.14 8.21 21.03
CA HIS A 223 -9.63 7.03 20.32
C HIS A 223 -9.13 5.75 21.01
N PRO A 224 -9.80 5.31 22.11
CA PRO A 224 -9.37 4.14 22.88
C PRO A 224 -9.34 2.83 22.09
N SER A 225 -9.96 2.77 20.91
CA SER A 225 -9.84 1.63 19.99
C SER A 225 -8.39 1.38 19.57
N LEU A 226 -7.55 2.41 19.50
CA LEU A 226 -6.13 2.31 19.12
C LEU A 226 -5.26 1.59 20.17
N GLU A 227 -5.70 1.49 21.43
CA GLU A 227 -4.99 0.70 22.44
C GLU A 227 -4.84 -0.77 22.01
N LYS A 228 -5.82 -1.31 21.29
CA LYS A 228 -5.76 -2.67 20.76
C LYS A 228 -4.71 -2.83 19.68
N VAL A 229 -4.44 -1.77 18.91
CA VAL A 229 -3.40 -1.77 17.87
C VAL A 229 -2.02 -1.77 18.54
N ILE A 230 -1.85 -0.99 19.61
CA ILE A 230 -0.63 -0.96 20.41
C ILE A 230 -0.35 -2.35 21.02
N GLU A 231 -1.35 -3.03 21.56
CA GLU A 231 -1.18 -4.41 22.05
C GLU A 231 -0.73 -5.39 20.95
N ILE A 232 -1.10 -5.15 19.69
CA ILE A 232 -0.67 -5.95 18.54
C ILE A 232 0.76 -5.60 18.15
N PHE A 233 1.17 -4.34 18.21
CA PHE A 233 2.58 -3.97 18.08
C PHE A 233 3.45 -4.67 19.13
N ASP A 234 3.04 -4.64 20.41
CA ASP A 234 3.73 -5.32 21.51
C ASP A 234 3.84 -6.83 21.26
N TYR A 235 2.76 -7.46 20.78
CA TYR A 235 2.76 -8.88 20.45
C TYR A 235 3.76 -9.23 19.34
N ASN A 236 4.02 -8.31 18.41
CA ASN A 236 4.92 -8.51 17.27
C ASN A 236 6.29 -7.80 17.41
N ASP A 237 6.64 -7.20 18.56
CA ASP A 237 7.81 -6.30 18.74
C ASP A 237 9.12 -6.84 18.13
N LYS A 238 9.40 -8.13 18.30
CA LYS A 238 10.62 -8.79 17.78
C LYS A 238 10.64 -9.01 16.27
N GLN A 239 9.52 -8.79 15.58
CA GLN A 239 9.35 -8.97 14.14
C GLN A 239 9.08 -7.65 13.41
N ILE A 240 8.46 -6.67 14.06
CA ILE A 240 8.13 -5.39 13.42
C ILE A 240 9.32 -4.45 13.38
N TYR A 241 10.10 -4.40 14.46
CA TYR A 241 11.15 -3.42 14.60
C TYR A 241 12.54 -3.99 14.35
N ASN A 242 13.39 -3.18 13.70
CA ASN A 242 14.84 -3.29 13.86
C ASN A 242 15.30 -2.50 15.10
N ARG A 243 14.70 -2.73 16.27
CA ARG A 243 15.26 -2.21 17.53
C ARG A 243 16.55 -2.96 17.80
N ILE A 244 17.69 -2.37 17.44
CA ILE A 244 18.96 -2.73 18.07
C ILE A 244 18.79 -2.29 19.52
N LYS A 245 18.74 -3.22 20.47
CA LYS A 245 18.84 -2.86 21.88
C LYS A 245 20.15 -2.11 22.05
N LYS A 246 20.06 -0.82 22.34
CA LYS A 246 21.14 -0.12 23.02
C LYS A 246 21.08 -0.64 24.46
N ASP A 247 21.83 -1.70 24.73
CA ASP A 247 22.22 -2.06 26.08
C ASP A 247 23.28 -1.06 26.58
#